data_AF-A0A4S4BBF3-F1
#
_entry.id   AF-A0A4S4BBF3-F1
#
_cell.length_a   1.000
_cell.length_b   1.000
_cell.length_c   1.000
_cell.angle_alpha   90.00
_cell.angle_beta   90.00
_cell.angle_gamma   90.00
#
_symmetry.space_group_name_H-M   'P 1'
#
loop_
_entity.id
_entity.type
_entity.pdbx_description
1 polymer ?
#
loop_
_entity_poly.entity_id
_entity_poly.type
_entity_poly.pdbx_seq_one_letter_code
_entity_poly.pdbx_strand_id
1 'polypeptide(L)'
;MTYTRTLTPRIQAQHRQVQEAHSLGFLNPEIAELLDLSLSTVKRCKNELGLGSNEPRNALAKCGEEVVAEYLTAEGHPVYRQWHTAPDDLRVNGWRLDVKTTGSLHGRCFRFRLDERRTTKRGQKVYQKDFQRDVDFFLLAVVEEGVLTQLYCVPVALHAPILSVCPGDPACAFAPYRWATHLLGLPMRQAV
;
A
#
# COMPACT_ATOMS: atom_id res chain seq x y z
N MET A 1 16.47 -26.65 14.51
CA MET A 1 16.03 -27.80 13.69
C MET A 1 15.01 -27.30 12.68
N THR A 2 15.41 -27.06 11.44
CA THR A 2 14.53 -26.62 10.36
C THR A 2 13.92 -27.85 9.71
N TYR A 3 12.60 -28.04 9.88
CA TYR A 3 11.88 -29.16 9.29
C TYR A 3 11.61 -28.83 7.81
N THR A 4 12.47 -29.32 6.91
CA THR A 4 12.27 -29.13 5.47
C THR A 4 11.12 -30.02 5.02
N ARG A 5 9.91 -29.48 4.96
CA ARG A 5 8.74 -30.20 4.46
C ARG A 5 8.92 -30.46 2.97
N THR A 6 9.23 -31.69 2.61
CA THR A 6 9.31 -32.10 1.20
C THR A 6 7.91 -32.03 0.58
N LEU A 7 7.73 -31.14 -0.40
CA LEU A 7 6.49 -31.04 -1.15
C LEU A 7 6.33 -32.28 -2.04
N THR A 8 5.12 -32.79 -2.16
CA THR A 8 4.86 -33.89 -3.10
C THR A 8 5.05 -33.42 -4.54
N PRO A 9 5.41 -34.31 -5.48
CA PRO A 9 5.57 -33.96 -6.90
C PRO A 9 4.34 -33.25 -7.48
N ARG A 10 3.14 -33.63 -7.04
CA ARG A 10 1.88 -32.97 -7.42
C ARG A 10 1.83 -31.52 -6.96
N ILE A 11 2.23 -31.24 -5.71
CA ILE A 11 2.25 -29.86 -5.18
C ILE A 11 3.31 -29.03 -5.90
N GLN A 12 4.48 -29.60 -6.19
CA GLN A 12 5.53 -28.93 -6.95
C GLN A 12 5.07 -28.56 -8.37
N ALA A 13 4.38 -29.48 -9.07
CA ALA A 13 3.81 -29.21 -10.39
C ALA A 13 2.77 -28.08 -10.33
N GLN A 14 1.87 -28.10 -9.34
CA GLN A 14 0.88 -27.05 -9.14
C GLN A 14 1.54 -25.68 -8.88
N HIS A 15 2.60 -25.64 -8.06
CA HIS A 15 3.35 -24.40 -7.79
C HIS A 15 3.96 -23.83 -9.08
N ARG A 16 4.54 -24.69 -9.91
CA ARG A 16 5.12 -24.29 -11.20
C ARG A 16 4.07 -23.69 -12.13
N GLN A 17 2.92 -24.35 -12.27
CA GLN A 17 1.82 -23.87 -13.13
C GLN A 17 1.27 -22.50 -12.66
N VAL A 18 1.11 -22.32 -11.35
CA VAL A 18 0.69 -21.03 -10.78
C VAL A 18 1.75 -19.95 -11.01
N GLN A 19 3.03 -20.27 -10.85
CA GLN A 19 4.13 -19.34 -11.10
C GLN A 19 4.21 -18.92 -12.57
N GLU A 20 4.06 -19.88 -13.49
CA GLU A 20 4.05 -19.63 -14.94
C GLU A 20 2.88 -18.73 -15.34
N ALA A 21 1.65 -19.06 -14.94
CA ALA A 21 0.50 -18.22 -15.21
C ALA A 21 0.63 -16.82 -14.58
N HIS A 22 1.20 -16.73 -13.37
CA HIS A 22 1.49 -15.44 -12.73
C HIS A 22 2.50 -14.61 -13.53
N SER A 23 3.55 -15.24 -14.06
CA SER A 23 4.58 -14.56 -14.88
C SER A 23 4.03 -14.03 -16.21
N LEU A 24 2.96 -14.63 -16.72
CA LEU A 24 2.23 -14.18 -17.90
C LEU A 24 1.26 -13.02 -17.61
N GLY A 25 1.18 -12.55 -16.36
CA GLY A 25 0.36 -11.40 -15.98
C GLY A 25 -1.07 -11.74 -15.54
N PHE A 26 -1.48 -13.01 -15.55
CA PHE A 26 -2.84 -13.40 -15.16
C PHE A 26 -3.16 -13.00 -13.70
N LEU A 27 -4.39 -12.52 -13.49
CA LEU A 27 -4.97 -12.19 -12.19
C LEU A 27 -5.38 -13.48 -11.45
N ASN A 28 -5.57 -13.39 -10.13
CA ASN A 28 -5.92 -14.56 -9.32
C ASN A 28 -7.20 -15.30 -9.81
N PRO A 29 -8.28 -14.62 -10.23
CA PRO A 29 -9.45 -15.28 -10.81
C PRO A 29 -9.15 -16.01 -12.12
N GLU A 30 -8.33 -15.40 -12.98
CA GLU A 30 -7.94 -15.97 -14.28
C GLU A 30 -7.05 -17.20 -14.09
N ILE A 31 -6.10 -17.16 -13.15
CA ILE A 31 -5.28 -18.34 -12.79
C ILE A 31 -6.17 -19.46 -12.22
N ALA A 32 -7.16 -19.12 -11.39
CA ALA A 32 -8.08 -20.08 -10.80
C ALA A 32 -8.92 -20.79 -11.87
N GLU A 33 -9.43 -20.04 -12.85
CA GLU A 33 -10.18 -20.59 -13.98
C GLU A 33 -9.28 -21.42 -14.91
N LEU A 34 -8.12 -20.89 -15.30
CA LEU A 34 -7.18 -21.55 -16.23
C LEU A 34 -6.69 -22.91 -15.71
N LEU A 35 -6.48 -23.03 -14.40
CA LEU A 35 -5.89 -24.23 -13.79
C LEU A 35 -6.92 -25.11 -13.07
N ASP A 36 -8.22 -24.79 -13.17
CA ASP A 36 -9.31 -25.44 -12.41
C ASP A 36 -8.99 -25.53 -10.90
N LEU A 37 -8.56 -24.41 -10.33
CA LEU A 37 -8.20 -24.29 -8.91
C LEU A 37 -9.15 -23.34 -8.17
N SER A 38 -9.35 -23.59 -6.89
CA SER A 38 -10.01 -22.59 -6.05
C SER A 38 -9.16 -21.33 -5.90
N LEU A 39 -9.80 -20.15 -5.82
CA LEU A 39 -9.13 -18.88 -5.49
C LEU A 39 -8.27 -18.97 -4.22
N SER A 40 -8.71 -19.74 -3.21
CA SER A 40 -7.93 -19.97 -1.99
C SER A 40 -6.65 -20.76 -2.24
N THR A 41 -6.68 -21.72 -3.17
CA THR A 41 -5.50 -22.50 -3.56
C THR A 41 -4.48 -21.61 -4.25
N VAL A 42 -4.92 -20.81 -5.23
CA VAL A 42 -4.05 -19.85 -5.94
C VAL A 42 -3.38 -18.88 -4.96
N LYS A 43 -4.17 -18.27 -4.06
CA LYS A 43 -3.62 -17.35 -3.04
C LYS A 43 -2.61 -18.01 -2.12
N ARG A 44 -2.85 -19.26 -1.72
CA ARG A 44 -1.90 -20.02 -0.87
C ARG A 44 -0.59 -20.30 -1.61
N CYS A 45 -0.65 -20.84 -2.83
CA CYS A 45 0.54 -21.10 -3.64
C CYS A 45 1.34 -19.82 -3.87
N LYS A 46 0.69 -18.71 -4.24
CA LYS A 46 1.37 -17.43 -4.43
C LYS A 46 2.07 -16.94 -3.17
N ASN A 47 1.42 -17.04 -2.00
CA ASN A 47 2.04 -16.67 -0.73
C ASN A 47 3.26 -17.55 -0.40
N GLU A 48 3.16 -18.87 -0.61
CA GLU A 48 4.27 -19.81 -0.39
C GLU A 48 5.45 -19.56 -1.36
N LEU A 49 5.16 -19.06 -2.56
CA LEU A 49 6.16 -18.70 -3.58
C LEU A 49 6.65 -17.24 -3.47
N GLY A 50 6.11 -16.43 -2.54
CA GLY A 50 6.44 -15.00 -2.44
C GLY A 50 5.97 -14.15 -3.61
N LEU A 51 4.98 -14.61 -4.38
CA LEU A 51 4.47 -13.90 -5.57
C LEU A 51 3.51 -12.78 -5.19
N GLY A 52 3.73 -11.58 -5.75
CA GLY A 52 2.89 -10.40 -5.54
C GLY A 52 1.53 -10.45 -6.25
N SER A 53 0.82 -9.32 -6.27
CA SER A 53 -0.42 -9.17 -7.04
C SER A 53 -0.12 -8.66 -8.45
N ASN A 54 -0.81 -9.21 -9.46
CA ASN A 54 -0.79 -8.66 -10.83
C ASN A 54 -1.87 -7.59 -11.02
N GLU A 55 -2.73 -7.35 -10.03
CA GLU A 55 -3.71 -6.27 -10.11
C GLU A 55 -2.98 -4.92 -10.12
N PRO A 56 -3.10 -4.10 -11.18
CA PRO A 56 -2.30 -2.88 -11.34
C PRO A 56 -2.41 -1.92 -10.16
N ARG A 57 -3.60 -1.82 -9.55
CA ARG A 57 -3.84 -0.98 -8.36
C ARG A 57 -3.02 -1.45 -7.15
N ASN A 58 -2.91 -2.76 -6.91
CA ASN A 58 -2.15 -3.30 -5.79
C ASN A 58 -0.64 -3.19 -6.06
N ALA A 59 -0.22 -3.40 -7.31
CA ALA A 59 1.16 -3.19 -7.72
C ALA A 59 1.57 -1.73 -7.52
N LEU A 60 0.72 -0.78 -7.91
CA LEU A 60 0.94 0.65 -7.70
C LEU A 60 0.99 1.02 -6.21
N ALA A 61 0.07 0.51 -5.38
CA ALA A 61 0.09 0.76 -3.94
C ALA A 61 1.40 0.28 -3.31
N LYS A 62 1.81 -0.96 -3.62
CA LYS A 62 3.08 -1.51 -3.14
C LYS A 62 4.29 -0.70 -3.62
N CYS A 63 4.31 -0.33 -4.91
CA CYS A 63 5.36 0.51 -5.48
C CYS A 63 5.43 1.87 -4.77
N GLY A 64 4.30 2.51 -4.50
CA GLY A 64 4.28 3.79 -3.78
C GLY A 64 4.76 3.68 -2.34
N GLU A 65 4.38 2.63 -1.60
CA GLU A 65 4.94 2.36 -0.28
C GLU A 65 6.46 2.22 -0.32
N GLU A 66 6.99 1.50 -1.32
CA GLU A 66 8.43 1.26 -1.50
C GLU A 66 9.19 2.55 -1.81
N VAL A 67 8.74 3.30 -2.81
CA VAL A 67 9.42 4.54 -3.22
C VAL A 67 9.32 5.62 -2.14
N VAL A 68 8.21 5.70 -1.40
CA VAL A 68 8.10 6.61 -0.24
C VAL A 68 9.06 6.23 0.88
N ALA A 69 9.18 4.93 1.20
CA ALA A 69 10.13 4.46 2.20
C ALA A 69 11.58 4.75 1.80
N GLU A 70 11.93 4.53 0.53
CA GLU A 70 13.25 4.86 -0.02
C GLU A 70 13.53 6.36 0.04
N TYR A 71 12.58 7.19 -0.39
CA TYR A 71 12.68 8.65 -0.32
C TYR A 71 12.90 9.14 1.12
N LEU A 72 12.09 8.69 2.07
CA LEU A 72 12.23 9.08 3.48
C LEU A 72 13.57 8.62 4.07
N THR A 73 14.04 7.43 3.69
CA THR A 73 15.35 6.93 4.11
C THR A 73 16.48 7.82 3.55
N ALA A 74 16.38 8.23 2.29
CA ALA A 74 17.33 9.14 1.65
C ALA A 74 17.35 10.53 2.30
N GLU A 75 16.20 11.01 2.79
CA GLU A 75 16.07 12.22 3.61
C GLU A 75 16.58 12.05 5.06
N GLY A 76 17.13 10.89 5.41
CA GLY A 76 17.74 10.61 6.71
C GLY A 76 16.77 10.16 7.80
N HIS A 77 15.52 9.84 7.44
CA HIS A 77 14.56 9.29 8.40
C HIS A 77 14.76 7.77 8.59
N PRO A 78 14.76 7.25 9.83
CA PRO A 78 14.73 5.82 10.07
C PRO A 78 13.31 5.28 9.77
N VAL A 79 13.17 4.49 8.70
CA VAL A 79 11.89 3.94 8.25
C VAL A 79 11.75 2.46 8.61
N TYR A 80 10.63 2.10 9.23
CA TYR A 80 10.25 0.71 9.50
C TYR A 80 8.96 0.35 8.77
N ARG A 81 9.05 -0.56 7.78
CA ARG A 81 7.88 -1.09 7.08
C ARG A 81 7.12 -2.06 7.97
N GLN A 82 5.81 -1.90 8.02
CA GLN A 82 4.93 -2.77 8.79
C GLN A 82 4.49 -4.00 7.98
N TRP A 83 3.93 -4.98 8.70
CA TRP A 83 3.35 -6.17 8.10
C TRP A 83 1.98 -5.85 7.48
N HIS A 84 1.58 -6.57 6.44
CA HIS A 84 0.33 -6.33 5.66
C HIS A 84 -1.00 -6.35 6.46
N THR A 85 -0.98 -6.73 7.75
CA THR A 85 -2.14 -6.70 8.65
C THR A 85 -2.09 -5.54 9.65
N ALA A 86 -0.99 -4.80 9.71
CA ALA A 86 -0.86 -3.64 10.56
C ALA A 86 -1.84 -2.52 10.13
N PRO A 87 -2.22 -1.64 11.06
CA PRO A 87 -3.11 -0.52 10.76
C PRO A 87 -2.42 0.62 9.98
N ASP A 88 -1.11 0.74 10.15
CA ASP A 88 -0.18 1.64 9.48
C ASP A 88 0.77 0.89 8.53
N ASP A 89 1.27 1.57 7.49
CA ASP A 89 2.17 0.99 6.48
C ASP A 89 3.64 1.19 6.86
N LEU A 90 3.98 2.37 7.38
CA LEU A 90 5.34 2.76 7.76
C LEU A 90 5.38 3.36 9.17
N ARG A 91 6.54 3.24 9.83
CA ARG A 91 6.87 4.01 11.03
C ARG A 91 8.14 4.81 10.87
N VAL A 92 8.11 6.07 11.31
CA VAL A 92 9.25 7.00 11.28
C VAL A 92 9.30 7.77 12.59
N ASN A 93 10.41 7.70 13.33
CA ASN A 93 10.58 8.42 14.60
C ASN A 93 9.43 8.21 15.61
N GLY A 94 8.79 7.04 15.58
CA GLY A 94 7.63 6.72 16.42
C GLY A 94 6.26 7.09 15.83
N TRP A 95 6.22 7.90 14.77
CA TRP A 95 5.00 8.22 14.03
C TRP A 95 4.52 7.03 13.20
N ARG A 96 3.19 6.84 13.15
CA ARG A 96 2.49 5.82 12.36
C ARG A 96 1.96 6.45 11.07
N LEU A 97 2.34 5.89 9.93
CA LEU A 97 2.09 6.50 8.63
C LEU A 97 1.30 5.53 7.74
N ASP A 98 0.23 6.01 7.11
CA ASP A 98 -0.57 5.28 6.13
C ASP A 98 -0.30 5.89 4.76
N VAL A 99 0.30 5.11 3.86
CA VAL A 99 0.64 5.52 2.51
C VAL A 99 -0.58 5.34 1.62
N LYS A 100 -0.85 6.34 0.80
CA LYS A 100 -1.90 6.29 -0.20
C LYS A 100 -1.30 6.69 -1.52
N THR A 101 -1.35 5.79 -2.48
CA THR A 101 -0.71 5.97 -3.77
C THR A 101 -1.72 6.14 -4.87
N THR A 102 -1.44 7.05 -5.78
CA THR A 102 -2.12 7.17 -7.07
C THR A 102 -1.09 7.37 -8.17
N GLY A 103 -1.48 7.00 -9.38
CA GLY A 103 -0.72 7.32 -10.60
C GLY A 103 -1.27 8.58 -11.25
N SER A 104 -0.63 8.97 -12.36
CA SER A 104 -1.14 10.04 -13.22
C SER A 104 -2.53 9.69 -13.74
N LEU A 105 -3.55 10.35 -13.21
CA LEU A 105 -4.85 10.46 -13.85
C LEU A 105 -4.79 11.69 -14.74
N HIS A 106 -5.27 11.60 -15.97
CA HIS A 106 -5.37 12.74 -16.87
C HIS A 106 -6.05 13.93 -16.15
N GLY A 107 -5.26 14.92 -15.72
CA GLY A 107 -5.72 16.00 -14.85
C GLY A 107 -4.59 16.61 -14.01
N ARG A 108 -4.86 17.78 -13.44
CA ARG A 108 -3.90 18.50 -12.55
C ARG A 108 -4.12 18.18 -11.06
N CYS A 109 -5.10 17.34 -10.76
CA CYS A 109 -5.55 17.05 -9.40
C CYS A 109 -5.67 15.55 -9.17
N PHE A 110 -5.20 15.11 -8.01
CA PHE A 110 -5.14 13.72 -7.59
C PHE A 110 -6.08 13.50 -6.42
N ARG A 111 -6.85 12.41 -6.46
CA ARG A 111 -7.84 12.07 -5.43
C ARG A 111 -7.44 10.79 -4.72
N PHE A 112 -7.35 10.87 -3.41
CA PHE A 112 -7.05 9.75 -2.51
C PHE A 112 -8.32 9.41 -1.74
N ARG A 113 -8.82 8.19 -1.92
CA ARG A 113 -9.97 7.69 -1.16
C ARG A 113 -9.49 7.06 0.13
N LEU A 114 -10.03 7.53 1.24
CA LEU A 114 -9.81 7.02 2.58
C LEU A 114 -11.09 6.33 3.04
N ASP A 115 -11.33 5.14 2.50
CA ASP A 115 -12.55 4.40 2.81
C ASP A 115 -12.56 4.05 4.31
N GLU A 116 -13.44 4.68 5.07
CA GLU A 116 -13.65 4.43 6.50
C GLU A 116 -14.17 3.01 6.79
N ARG A 117 -14.50 2.24 5.76
CA ARG A 117 -15.09 0.90 5.88
C ARG A 117 -14.18 -0.15 5.30
N ARG A 118 -13.76 -1.09 6.14
CA ARG A 118 -13.10 -2.33 5.70
C ARG A 118 -14.11 -3.46 5.69
N THR A 119 -14.49 -3.92 4.51
CA THR A 119 -15.24 -5.17 4.34
C THR A 119 -14.29 -6.36 4.45
N THR A 120 -14.60 -7.30 5.34
CA THR A 120 -13.89 -8.59 5.39
C THR A 120 -14.30 -9.53 4.24
N LYS A 121 -13.59 -10.66 4.11
CA LYS A 121 -13.88 -11.71 3.12
C LYS A 121 -15.39 -11.98 3.07
N ARG A 122 -15.98 -11.82 1.88
CA ARG A 122 -17.41 -12.02 1.55
C ARG A 122 -18.38 -10.98 2.12
N GLY A 123 -17.92 -9.82 2.56
CA GLY A 123 -18.79 -8.70 2.98
C GLY A 123 -19.56 -8.95 4.28
N GLN A 124 -19.29 -10.04 5.01
CA GLN A 124 -20.05 -10.45 6.18
C GLN A 124 -19.82 -9.56 7.41
N LYS A 125 -18.67 -8.88 7.49
CA LYS A 125 -18.39 -7.90 8.54
C LYS A 125 -17.78 -6.65 7.94
N VAL A 126 -18.41 -5.52 8.22
CA VAL A 126 -17.93 -4.18 7.92
C VAL A 126 -17.34 -3.62 9.22
N TYR A 127 -16.06 -3.26 9.18
CA TYR A 127 -15.40 -2.59 10.30
C TYR A 127 -15.18 -1.13 9.94
N GLN A 128 -15.43 -0.22 10.89
CA GLN A 128 -15.00 1.16 10.75
C GLN A 128 -13.50 1.26 11.05
N LYS A 129 -12.74 1.88 10.15
CA LYS A 129 -11.33 2.22 10.37
C LYS A 129 -11.30 3.51 11.20
N ASP A 130 -10.65 3.44 12.35
CA ASP A 130 -10.45 4.59 13.22
C ASP A 130 -9.08 5.17 12.90
N PHE A 131 -9.03 6.02 11.88
CA PHE A 131 -7.76 6.57 11.39
C PHE A 131 -7.02 7.34 12.47
N GLN A 132 -7.71 8.12 13.32
CA GLN A 132 -7.06 8.89 14.39
C GLN A 132 -6.38 7.99 15.41
N ARG A 133 -6.98 6.84 15.73
CA ARG A 133 -6.35 5.85 16.60
C ARG A 133 -5.22 5.12 15.89
N ASP A 134 -5.33 4.87 14.59
CA ASP A 134 -4.50 3.91 13.88
C ASP A 134 -3.25 4.56 13.22
N VAL A 135 -3.33 5.84 12.89
CA VAL A 135 -2.37 6.55 12.04
C VAL A 135 -2.17 7.98 12.57
N ASP A 136 -0.97 8.53 12.45
CA ASP A 136 -0.68 9.92 12.80
C ASP A 136 -0.62 10.83 11.57
N PHE A 137 -0.08 10.32 10.46
CA PHE A 137 -0.03 11.04 9.17
C PHE A 137 -0.44 10.15 7.99
N PHE A 138 -1.12 10.75 7.02
CA PHE A 138 -1.25 10.21 5.67
C PHE A 138 -0.09 10.67 4.81
N LEU A 139 0.54 9.74 4.10
CA LEU A 139 1.49 10.03 3.04
C LEU A 139 0.81 9.87 1.69
N LEU A 140 0.40 10.98 1.09
CA LEU A 140 -0.26 10.98 -0.22
C LEU A 140 0.79 11.06 -1.32
N ALA A 141 1.03 9.92 -1.96
CA ALA A 141 2.08 9.74 -2.96
C ALA A 141 1.49 9.72 -4.37
N VAL A 142 2.04 10.54 -5.25
CA VAL A 142 1.83 10.43 -6.70
C VAL A 142 3.06 9.77 -7.30
N VAL A 143 2.85 8.63 -7.97
CA VAL A 143 3.90 7.83 -8.57
C VAL A 143 3.67 7.70 -10.07
N GLU A 144 4.66 8.07 -10.86
CA GLU A 144 4.64 7.98 -12.32
C GLU A 144 5.82 7.13 -12.77
N GLU A 145 5.53 6.05 -13.52
CA GLU A 145 6.57 5.12 -14.02
C GLU A 145 7.53 4.60 -12.93
N GLY A 146 7.01 4.41 -11.71
CA GLY A 146 7.81 3.96 -10.56
C GLY A 146 8.59 5.06 -9.85
N VAL A 147 8.43 6.32 -10.24
CA VAL A 147 9.09 7.49 -9.64
C VAL A 147 8.09 8.30 -8.81
N LEU A 148 8.47 8.68 -7.60
CA LEU A 148 7.67 9.57 -6.75
C LEU A 148 7.77 11.00 -7.29
N THR A 149 6.67 11.52 -7.84
CA THR A 149 6.63 12.87 -8.42
C THR A 149 6.03 13.89 -7.46
N GLN A 150 5.16 13.47 -6.54
CA GLN A 150 4.60 14.30 -5.48
C GLN A 150 4.48 13.51 -4.18
N LEU A 151 4.76 14.15 -3.06
CA LEU A 151 4.47 13.64 -1.73
C LEU A 151 3.82 14.72 -0.88
N TYR A 152 2.76 14.36 -0.16
CA TYR A 152 2.14 15.20 0.85
C TYR A 152 2.14 14.48 2.19
N CYS A 153 2.65 15.13 3.24
CA CYS A 153 2.66 14.64 4.61
C CYS A 153 1.52 15.30 5.39
N VAL A 154 0.34 14.67 5.39
CA VAL A 154 -0.91 15.27 5.89
C VAL A 154 -1.24 14.72 7.28
N PRO A 155 -1.38 15.56 8.32
CA PRO A 155 -1.81 15.09 9.63
C PRO A 155 -3.17 14.38 9.57
N VAL A 156 -3.32 13.29 10.32
CA VAL A 156 -4.59 12.54 10.38
C VAL A 156 -5.76 13.39 10.89
N ALA A 157 -5.47 14.46 11.64
CA ALA A 157 -6.48 15.43 12.11
C ALA A 157 -7.23 16.11 10.95
N LEU A 158 -6.64 16.16 9.75
CA LEU A 158 -7.27 16.70 8.54
C LEU A 158 -7.96 15.63 7.69
N HIS A 159 -8.21 14.45 8.26
CA HIS A 159 -8.89 13.35 7.61
C HIS A 159 -10.23 13.79 6.99
N ALA A 160 -10.45 13.35 5.75
CA ALA A 160 -11.74 13.35 5.07
C ALA A 160 -11.85 12.08 4.21
N PRO A 161 -13.07 11.61 3.88
CA PRO A 161 -13.25 10.41 3.06
C PRO A 161 -12.54 10.45 1.70
N ILE A 162 -12.36 11.65 1.15
CA ILE A 162 -11.59 11.90 -0.06
C ILE A 162 -10.68 13.10 0.18
N LEU A 163 -9.38 12.91 0.04
CA LEU A 163 -8.40 14.00 0.01
C LEU A 163 -8.05 14.29 -1.45
N SER A 164 -8.10 15.56 -1.84
CA SER A 164 -7.76 16.00 -3.20
C SER A 164 -6.58 16.96 -3.16
N VAL A 165 -5.52 16.67 -3.90
CA VAL A 165 -4.34 17.54 -4.02
C VAL A 165 -4.19 17.98 -5.47
N CYS A 166 -3.94 19.26 -5.69
CA CYS A 166 -3.77 19.84 -7.03
C CYS A 166 -2.41 20.54 -7.12
N PRO A 167 -1.34 19.84 -7.55
CA PRO A 167 -0.04 20.47 -7.71
C PRO A 167 -0.11 21.65 -8.69
N GLY A 168 0.34 22.82 -8.25
CA GLY A 168 0.34 24.05 -9.05
C GLY A 168 -0.92 24.92 -8.89
N ASP A 169 -1.94 24.45 -8.17
CA ASP A 169 -3.06 25.31 -7.76
C ASP A 169 -2.72 26.01 -6.43
N PRO A 170 -2.63 27.35 -6.39
CA PRO A 170 -2.37 28.08 -5.15
C PRO A 170 -3.51 27.95 -4.13
N ALA A 171 -4.72 27.57 -4.55
CA ALA A 171 -5.85 27.31 -3.67
C ALA A 171 -5.90 25.86 -3.15
N CYS A 172 -4.91 25.02 -3.47
CA CYS A 172 -4.83 23.66 -2.95
C CYS A 172 -4.69 23.67 -1.42
N ALA A 173 -5.71 23.20 -0.71
CA ALA A 173 -5.75 23.16 0.75
C ALA A 173 -4.56 22.41 1.38
N PHE A 174 -3.99 21.45 0.65
CA PHE A 174 -2.86 20.65 1.12
C PHE A 174 -1.50 21.15 0.62
N ALA A 175 -1.43 22.30 -0.05
CA ALA A 175 -0.16 22.88 -0.49
C ALA A 175 0.88 23.02 0.65
N PRO A 176 0.54 23.41 1.89
CA PRO A 176 1.50 23.49 3.00
C PRO A 176 2.13 22.13 3.39
N TYR A 177 1.48 21.02 3.04
CA TYR A 177 1.93 19.67 3.39
C TYR A 177 2.77 19.01 2.29
N ARG A 178 2.94 19.68 1.15
CA ARG A 178 3.74 19.17 0.03
C ARG A 178 5.21 19.10 0.43
N TRP A 179 5.82 17.92 0.32
CA TRP A 179 7.21 17.65 0.75
C TRP A 179 7.49 18.03 2.22
N ALA A 180 6.47 18.11 3.06
CA ALA A 180 6.60 18.51 4.46
C ALA A 180 7.08 17.35 5.36
N THR A 181 8.12 16.63 4.95
CA THR A 181 8.70 15.49 5.69
C THR A 181 9.37 15.91 7.00
N HIS A 182 9.78 17.18 7.12
CA HIS A 182 10.27 17.77 8.37
C HIS A 182 9.30 17.59 9.55
N LEU A 183 7.99 17.48 9.28
CA LEU A 183 6.97 17.20 10.30
C LEU A 183 7.22 15.86 11.02
N LEU A 184 7.82 14.89 10.32
CA LEU A 184 8.18 13.57 10.86
C LEU A 184 9.45 13.61 11.74
N GLY A 185 10.19 14.72 11.73
CA GLY A 185 11.33 14.97 12.62
C GLY A 185 10.94 15.58 13.96
N LEU A 186 9.70 16.07 14.09
CA LEU A 186 9.22 16.67 15.34
C LEU A 186 8.96 15.58 16.39
N PRO A 187 9.27 15.85 17.67
CA PRO A 187 8.94 14.91 18.75
C PRO A 187 7.42 14.72 18.85
N MET A 188 6.98 13.49 19.11
CA MET A 188 5.54 13.09 19.14
C MET A 188 4.62 13.99 19.97
N ARG A 189 5.14 14.72 20.95
CA ARG A 189 4.35 15.57 21.86
C ARG A 189 4.06 16.97 21.33
N GLN A 190 4.63 17.39 20.20
CA GLN A 190 4.56 18.77 19.72
C GLN A 190 3.73 18.97 18.44
N ALA A 191 3.15 17.92 17.85
CA ALA A 191 2.51 18.01 16.53
C ALA A 191 0.96 17.97 16.54
N VAL A 192 0.31 18.33 17.67
CA VAL A 192 -1.16 18.40 17.76
C VAL A 192 -1.61 19.85 17.87
#